data_AF-A0A1Y1Z8L6-F1
#
_entry.id   AF-A0A1Y1Z8L6-F1
#
_cell.length_a   1.000
_cell.length_b   1.000
_cell.length_c   1.000
_cell.angle_alpha   90.00
_cell.angle_beta   90.00
_cell.angle_gamma   90.00
#
_symmetry.space_group_name_H-M   'P 1'
#
loop_
_entity.id
_entity.type
_entity.pdbx_description
1 polymer ?
#
loop_
_entity_poly.entity_id
_entity_poly.type
_entity_poly.pdbx_seq_one_letter_code
_entity_poly.pdbx_strand_id
1 'polypeptide(L)'
;MVPYNAYASLLNKASLNLAGNIDEMVLNWTPEERDTKRRLVQFWRQHKNNVIHCGFQPVAPAERGPNSIVVSCIYWEEKNDYFITSVDCIYLLESLIAVRFTVEEKNRIRRNLEGFRPLTVSKCKPESAEFFKLIMSFPNPKPRNIEKDVKVFPWKVLPYALKKIIGKYTASYSSTVSVNMDAFNGAYPPNSQYNQQGQYTE
;
A
#
# COMPACT_ATOMS: atom_id res chain seq x y z
N MET A 1 -39.63 0.40 -19.93
CA MET A 1 -38.18 0.72 -19.93
C MET A 1 -37.90 1.47 -18.64
N VAL A 2 -37.12 0.91 -17.72
CA VAL A 2 -36.80 1.55 -16.44
C VAL A 2 -35.73 2.62 -16.70
N PRO A 3 -35.84 3.86 -16.18
CA PRO A 3 -34.84 4.90 -16.45
C PRO A 3 -33.50 4.49 -15.82
N TYR A 4 -32.43 4.49 -16.62
CA TYR A 4 -31.07 4.34 -16.13
C TYR A 4 -30.74 5.55 -15.24
N ASN A 5 -30.80 5.34 -13.93
CA ASN A 5 -30.57 6.40 -12.96
C ASN A 5 -29.06 6.66 -12.83
N ALA A 6 -28.53 7.56 -13.66
CA ALA A 6 -27.12 7.96 -13.70
C ALA A 6 -26.58 8.48 -12.35
N TYR A 7 -27.46 8.84 -11.41
CA TYR A 7 -27.10 9.24 -10.06
C TYR A 7 -26.80 8.07 -9.12
N ALA A 8 -27.31 6.85 -9.39
CA ALA A 8 -27.01 5.68 -8.57
C ALA A 8 -25.54 5.25 -8.70
N SER A 9 -24.92 5.45 -9.87
CA SER A 9 -23.49 5.20 -10.10
C SER A 9 -22.56 6.21 -9.42
N LEU A 10 -23.06 7.40 -9.06
CA LEU A 10 -22.30 8.46 -8.37
C LEU A 10 -22.10 8.19 -6.87
N LEU A 11 -22.89 7.29 -6.28
CA LEU A 11 -22.88 6.98 -4.85
C LEU A 11 -22.17 5.66 -4.52
N ASN A 12 -21.67 4.94 -5.52
CA ASN A 12 -21.01 3.66 -5.28
C ASN A 12 -19.66 3.90 -4.59
N LYS A 13 -19.58 3.52 -3.32
CA LYS A 13 -18.34 3.47 -2.54
C LYS A 13 -17.37 2.49 -3.21
N ALA A 14 -16.14 2.91 -3.42
CA ALA A 14 -15.11 2.02 -3.97
C ALA A 14 -14.93 0.82 -3.04
N SER A 15 -14.91 -0.38 -3.57
CA SER A 15 -14.58 -1.59 -2.81
C SER A 15 -13.19 -2.10 -3.20
N LEU A 16 -12.49 -2.73 -2.25
CA LEU A 16 -11.18 -3.33 -2.48
C LEU A 16 -11.31 -4.85 -2.47
N ASN A 17 -10.87 -5.48 -3.56
CA ASN A 17 -10.66 -6.91 -3.63
C ASN A 17 -9.15 -7.20 -3.68
N LEU A 18 -8.63 -7.89 -2.67
CA LEU A 18 -7.24 -8.34 -2.65
C LEU A 18 -7.18 -9.75 -3.27
N ALA A 19 -6.41 -9.90 -4.35
CA ALA A 19 -6.21 -11.16 -5.04
C ALA A 19 -5.13 -11.98 -4.32
N GLY A 20 -5.55 -12.83 -3.40
CA GLY A 20 -4.67 -13.72 -2.62
C GLY A 20 -4.72 -13.45 -1.11
N ASN A 21 -3.93 -14.22 -0.35
CA ASN A 21 -3.81 -14.04 1.09
C ASN A 21 -2.56 -13.21 1.43
N ILE A 22 -2.74 -12.05 2.06
CA ILE A 22 -1.62 -11.18 2.41
C ILE A 22 -0.67 -11.82 3.43
N ASP A 23 -1.15 -12.78 4.21
CA ASP A 23 -0.36 -13.48 5.21
C ASP A 23 0.71 -14.36 4.55
N GLU A 24 0.57 -14.72 3.26
CA GLU A 24 1.62 -15.40 2.52
C GLU A 24 2.90 -14.55 2.40
N MET A 25 2.79 -13.21 2.52
CA MET A 25 3.94 -12.31 2.49
C MET A 25 4.82 -12.42 3.75
N VAL A 26 4.36 -13.06 4.83
CA VAL A 26 5.19 -13.32 6.00
C VAL A 26 5.85 -14.70 5.97
N LEU A 27 5.54 -15.53 4.96
CA LEU A 27 6.02 -16.90 4.86
C LEU A 27 7.24 -16.99 3.93
N ASN A 28 8.08 -18.01 4.13
CA ASN A 28 9.17 -18.37 3.22
C ASN A 28 10.10 -17.19 2.88
N TRP A 29 10.48 -16.39 3.88
CA TRP A 29 11.48 -15.32 3.70
C TRP A 29 12.81 -15.89 3.22
N THR A 30 13.42 -15.25 2.23
CA THR A 30 14.76 -15.62 1.74
C THR A 30 15.80 -15.37 2.84
N PRO A 31 16.99 -15.98 2.76
CA PRO A 31 18.07 -15.69 3.71
C PRO A 31 18.37 -14.19 3.84
N GLU A 32 18.35 -13.46 2.72
CA GLU A 32 18.60 -12.02 2.67
C GLU A 32 17.47 -11.22 3.33
N GLU A 33 16.21 -11.61 3.11
CA GLU A 33 15.06 -10.98 3.78
C GLU A 33 15.08 -11.22 5.29
N ARG A 34 15.52 -12.40 5.74
CA ARG A 34 15.67 -12.71 7.17
C ARG A 34 16.79 -11.91 7.82
N ASP A 35 17.94 -11.83 7.15
CA ASP A 35 19.10 -11.06 7.61
C ASP A 35 18.77 -9.56 7.74
N THR A 36 18.17 -8.99 6.68
CA THR A 36 17.77 -7.59 6.65
C THR A 36 16.49 -7.30 7.43
N LYS A 37 15.80 -8.34 7.90
CA LYS A 37 14.50 -8.28 8.59
C LYS A 37 13.44 -7.53 7.77
N ARG A 38 13.53 -7.56 6.44
CA ARG A 38 12.65 -6.85 5.52
C ARG A 38 12.39 -7.62 4.24
N ARG A 39 11.11 -7.78 3.92
CA ARG A 39 10.62 -8.15 2.59
C ARG A 39 10.01 -6.94 1.90
N LEU A 40 10.31 -6.75 0.62
CA LEU A 40 9.60 -5.79 -0.22
C LEU A 40 8.40 -6.50 -0.87
N VAL A 41 7.23 -5.88 -0.78
CA VAL A 41 6.00 -6.38 -1.38
C VAL A 41 5.55 -5.39 -2.43
N GLN A 42 5.52 -5.83 -3.69
CA GLN A 42 4.98 -5.06 -4.80
C GLN A 42 3.48 -5.28 -4.90
N PHE A 43 2.75 -4.19 -5.03
CA PHE A 43 1.31 -4.16 -5.28
C PHE A 43 1.06 -3.64 -6.69
N TRP A 44 -0.04 -4.08 -7.28
CA TRP A 44 -0.61 -3.49 -8.49
C TRP A 44 -2.13 -3.42 -8.34
N ARG A 45 -2.75 -2.58 -9.16
CA ARG A 45 -4.20 -2.38 -9.12
C ARG A 45 -4.82 -2.40 -10.50
N GLN A 46 -6.06 -2.86 -10.56
CA GLN A 46 -6.94 -2.75 -11.72
C GLN A 46 -8.30 -2.26 -11.23
N HIS A 47 -8.80 -1.19 -11.83
CA HIS A 47 -10.11 -0.65 -11.47
C HIS A 47 -11.16 -1.17 -12.45
N LYS A 48 -12.15 -1.92 -11.95
CA LYS A 48 -13.26 -2.45 -12.75
C LYS A 48 -14.57 -2.28 -11.99
N ASN A 49 -15.56 -1.63 -12.59
CA ASN A 49 -16.91 -1.49 -12.03
C ASN A 49 -16.93 -0.97 -10.57
N ASN A 50 -16.13 0.05 -10.26
CA ASN A 50 -16.02 0.62 -8.90
C ASN A 50 -15.42 -0.34 -7.85
N VAL A 51 -14.77 -1.42 -8.31
CA VAL A 51 -13.97 -2.34 -7.50
C VAL A 51 -12.51 -2.19 -7.89
N ILE A 52 -11.67 -1.89 -6.89
CA ILE A 52 -10.22 -1.92 -7.02
C ILE A 52 -9.81 -3.37 -6.78
N HIS A 53 -9.42 -4.06 -7.85
CA HIS A 53 -8.75 -5.36 -7.76
C HIS A 53 -7.28 -5.11 -7.55
N CYS A 54 -6.73 -5.65 -6.48
CA CYS A 54 -5.35 -5.41 -6.06
C CYS A 54 -4.64 -6.74 -5.91
N GLY A 55 -3.59 -6.95 -6.71
CA GLY A 55 -2.67 -8.07 -6.55
C GLY A 55 -1.39 -7.62 -5.86
N PHE A 56 -0.66 -8.58 -5.31
CA PHE A 56 0.60 -8.34 -4.64
C PHE A 56 1.52 -9.56 -4.71
N GLN A 57 2.83 -9.32 -4.60
CA GLN A 57 3.85 -10.37 -4.55
C GLN A 57 5.15 -9.86 -3.90
N PRO A 58 6.00 -10.75 -3.36
CA PRO A 58 7.36 -10.37 -2.98
C PRO A 58 8.15 -9.90 -4.21
N VAL A 59 9.04 -8.92 -4.04
CA VAL A 59 9.90 -8.42 -5.12
C VAL A 59 11.32 -8.22 -4.62
N ALA A 60 12.32 -8.64 -5.39
CA ALA A 60 13.70 -8.34 -5.04
C ALA A 60 14.02 -6.85 -5.29
N PRO A 61 14.90 -6.20 -4.51
CA PRO A 61 15.28 -4.81 -4.74
C PRO A 61 15.77 -4.52 -6.17
N ALA A 62 16.44 -5.48 -6.81
CA ALA A 62 16.96 -5.37 -8.17
C ALA A 62 15.87 -5.51 -9.27
N GLU A 63 14.75 -6.15 -8.96
CA GLU A 63 13.64 -6.40 -9.89
C GLU A 63 12.59 -5.28 -9.86
N ARG A 64 12.82 -4.27 -9.01
CA ARG A 64 11.90 -3.16 -8.84
C ARG A 64 11.85 -2.31 -10.10
N GLY A 65 10.73 -2.40 -10.82
CA GLY A 65 10.43 -1.51 -11.93
C GLY A 65 10.27 -0.04 -11.49
N PRO A 66 10.51 0.92 -12.39
CA PRO A 66 10.18 2.32 -12.12
C PRO A 66 8.68 2.46 -11.84
N ASN A 67 8.30 3.35 -10.91
CA ASN A 67 6.91 3.61 -10.52
C ASN A 67 6.12 2.42 -9.94
N SER A 68 6.80 1.31 -9.60
CA SER A 68 6.17 0.19 -8.88
C SER A 68 5.65 0.61 -7.50
N ILE A 69 4.43 0.20 -7.14
CA ILE A 69 3.88 0.39 -5.79
C ILE A 69 4.53 -0.65 -4.87
N VAL A 70 5.47 -0.25 -4.01
CA VAL A 70 6.21 -1.18 -3.14
C VAL A 70 6.18 -0.69 -1.69
N VAL A 71 5.89 -1.60 -0.77
CA VAL A 71 5.93 -1.35 0.68
C VAL A 71 6.79 -2.39 1.38
N SER A 72 7.16 -2.09 2.63
CA SER A 72 7.99 -2.98 3.46
C SER A 72 7.13 -3.82 4.39
N CYS A 73 7.28 -5.14 4.31
CA CYS A 73 6.91 -6.05 5.40
C CYS A 73 8.16 -6.25 6.26
N ILE A 74 8.08 -5.86 7.53
CA ILE A 74 9.26 -5.73 8.40
C ILE A 74 9.10 -6.68 9.58
N TYR A 75 10.08 -7.53 9.82
CA TYR A 75 10.07 -8.45 10.96
C TYR A 75 10.59 -7.75 12.21
N TRP A 76 9.84 -7.82 13.30
CA TRP A 76 10.23 -7.30 14.61
C TRP A 76 10.52 -8.45 15.56
N GLU A 77 11.80 -8.68 15.84
CA GLU A 77 12.29 -9.82 16.62
C GLU A 77 11.76 -9.85 18.06
N GLU A 78 11.78 -8.72 18.78
CA GLU A 78 11.31 -8.64 20.16
C GLU A 78 9.80 -8.90 20.31
N LYS A 79 9.05 -8.77 19.21
CA LYS A 79 7.61 -9.10 19.15
C LYS A 79 7.33 -10.43 18.46
N ASN A 80 8.31 -11.00 17.78
CA ASN A 80 8.17 -12.17 16.92
C ASN A 80 6.94 -12.05 15.98
N ASP A 81 6.77 -10.87 15.37
CA ASP A 81 5.65 -10.56 14.47
C ASP A 81 6.11 -9.59 13.37
N TYR A 82 5.29 -9.45 12.33
CA TYR A 82 5.59 -8.65 11.14
C TYR A 82 4.77 -7.38 11.13
N PHE A 83 5.35 -6.30 10.62
CA PHE A 83 4.79 -4.97 10.69
C PHE A 83 4.92 -4.20 9.37
N ILE A 84 3.99 -3.27 9.18
CA ILE A 84 4.05 -2.22 8.15
C ILE A 84 4.08 -0.85 8.85
N THR A 85 4.86 0.08 8.33
CA THR A 85 4.90 1.45 8.85
C THR A 85 3.64 2.23 8.42
N SER A 86 3.24 3.23 9.20
CA SER A 86 2.14 4.12 8.84
C SER A 86 2.41 4.89 7.54
N VAL A 87 3.67 5.16 7.24
CA VAL A 87 4.09 5.83 6.01
C VAL A 87 3.85 4.93 4.80
N ASP A 88 4.29 3.67 4.87
CA ASP A 88 4.03 2.68 3.83
C ASP A 88 2.53 2.41 3.66
N CYS A 89 1.78 2.35 4.77
CA CYS A 89 0.32 2.16 4.72
C CYS A 89 -0.40 3.31 4.00
N ILE A 90 -0.05 4.56 4.30
CA ILE A 90 -0.63 5.75 3.63
C ILE A 90 -0.21 5.79 2.16
N TYR A 91 1.06 5.53 1.86
CA TYR A 91 1.55 5.48 0.49
C TYR A 91 0.82 4.42 -0.34
N LEU A 92 0.58 3.24 0.23
CA LEU A 92 -0.19 2.18 -0.42
C LEU A 92 -1.63 2.63 -0.67
N LEU A 93 -2.28 3.27 0.31
CA LEU A 93 -3.63 3.81 0.13
C LEU A 93 -3.69 4.83 -1.02
N GLU A 94 -2.79 5.82 -1.05
CA GLU A 94 -2.68 6.82 -2.14
C GLU A 94 -2.53 6.13 -3.50
N SER A 95 -1.71 5.09 -3.56
CA SER A 95 -1.41 4.37 -4.79
C SER A 95 -2.58 3.51 -5.25
N LEU A 96 -3.26 2.81 -4.34
CA LEU A 96 -4.41 1.96 -4.68
C LEU A 96 -5.61 2.77 -5.17
N ILE A 97 -5.85 3.96 -4.63
CA ILE A 97 -6.91 4.85 -5.13
C ILE A 97 -6.44 5.76 -6.29
N ALA A 98 -5.13 5.84 -6.55
CA ALA A 98 -4.45 6.76 -7.48
C ALA A 98 -4.78 8.24 -7.27
N VAL A 99 -4.76 8.66 -6.02
CA VAL A 99 -4.94 10.05 -5.62
C VAL A 99 -3.84 10.41 -4.63
N ARG A 100 -3.25 11.59 -4.79
CA ARG A 100 -2.35 12.15 -3.79
C ARG A 100 -3.20 12.77 -2.68
N PHE A 101 -2.99 12.36 -1.44
CA PHE A 101 -3.71 12.92 -0.30
C PHE A 101 -3.10 14.26 0.11
N THR A 102 -3.96 15.21 0.45
CA THR A 102 -3.55 16.44 1.13
C THR A 102 -3.06 16.14 2.55
N VAL A 103 -2.44 17.12 3.21
CA VAL A 103 -1.98 16.96 4.60
C VAL A 103 -3.14 16.69 5.55
N GLU A 104 -4.24 17.41 5.36
CA GLU A 104 -5.50 17.27 6.13
C GLU A 104 -6.06 15.87 5.95
N GLU A 105 -6.04 15.36 4.73
CA GLU A 105 -6.54 14.04 4.40
C GLU A 105 -5.66 12.94 5.00
N LYS A 106 -4.32 13.08 4.92
CA LYS A 106 -3.38 12.20 5.62
C LYS A 106 -3.63 12.19 7.13
N ASN A 107 -3.94 13.34 7.73
CA ASN A 107 -4.28 13.44 9.15
C ASN A 107 -5.61 12.74 9.48
N ARG A 108 -6.62 12.87 8.61
CA ARG A 108 -7.90 12.15 8.74
C ARG A 108 -7.70 10.63 8.68
N ILE A 109 -6.90 10.16 7.73
CA ILE A 109 -6.56 8.75 7.57
C ILE A 109 -5.79 8.23 8.79
N ARG A 110 -4.79 8.97 9.29
CA ARG A 110 -4.04 8.62 10.51
C ARG A 110 -4.98 8.40 11.70
N ARG A 111 -5.95 9.30 11.94
CA ARG A 111 -6.96 9.13 13.00
C ARG A 111 -7.83 7.88 12.80
N ASN A 112 -8.19 7.55 11.56
CA ASN A 112 -8.92 6.32 11.26
C ASN A 112 -8.07 5.06 11.52
N LEU A 113 -6.77 5.15 11.23
CA LEU A 113 -5.81 4.08 11.46
C LEU A 113 -5.56 3.82 12.94
N GLU A 114 -5.66 4.82 13.84
CA GLU A 114 -5.53 4.61 15.30
C GLU A 114 -6.52 3.56 15.84
N GLY A 115 -7.70 3.40 15.21
CA GLY A 115 -8.67 2.36 15.57
C GLY A 115 -8.16 0.92 15.38
N PHE A 116 -7.06 0.74 14.65
CA PHE A 116 -6.36 -0.53 14.47
C PHE A 116 -5.23 -0.75 15.48
N ARG A 117 -5.13 0.11 16.51
CA ARG A 117 -4.20 0.01 17.63
C ARG A 117 -2.73 -0.11 17.18
N PRO A 118 -2.18 0.90 16.48
CA PRO A 118 -0.78 0.90 16.11
C PRO A 118 0.14 0.90 17.33
N LEU A 119 1.32 0.31 17.18
CA LEU A 119 2.41 0.48 18.14
C LEU A 119 3.20 1.75 17.78
N THR A 120 3.69 2.43 18.81
CA THR A 120 4.52 3.63 18.65
C THR A 120 5.95 3.28 18.94
N VAL A 121 6.76 3.24 17.89
CA VAL A 121 8.17 2.87 17.87
C VAL A 121 9.00 4.15 17.92
N SER A 122 9.94 4.22 18.86
CA SER A 122 10.72 5.42 19.13
C SER A 122 12.12 5.09 19.59
N LYS A 123 13.09 5.94 19.25
CA LYS A 123 14.46 5.86 19.79
C LYS A 123 14.51 6.00 21.31
N CYS A 124 13.56 6.72 21.90
CA CYS A 124 13.52 6.98 23.36
C CYS A 124 12.89 5.84 24.16
N LYS A 125 12.38 4.80 23.49
CA LYS A 125 11.74 3.64 24.12
C LYS A 125 12.65 2.43 23.98
N PRO A 126 13.31 1.98 25.07
CA PRO A 126 14.29 0.89 25.01
C PRO A 126 13.72 -0.37 24.33
N GLU A 127 12.45 -0.68 24.56
CA GLU A 127 11.78 -1.85 24.00
C GLU A 127 11.56 -1.80 22.47
N SER A 128 11.76 -0.63 21.85
CA SER A 128 11.52 -0.42 20.42
C SER A 128 12.67 0.32 19.71
N ALA A 129 13.75 0.63 20.44
CA ALA A 129 14.84 1.45 19.93
C ALA A 129 15.63 0.74 18.82
N GLU A 130 15.92 -0.55 18.97
CA GLU A 130 16.59 -1.35 17.94
C GLU A 130 15.72 -1.50 16.69
N PHE A 131 14.42 -1.73 16.87
CA PHE A 131 13.47 -1.77 15.76
C PHE A 131 13.33 -0.42 15.07
N PHE A 132 13.33 0.70 15.81
CA PHE A 132 13.37 2.04 15.24
C PHE A 132 14.61 2.24 14.38
N LYS A 133 15.79 1.87 14.90
CA LYS A 133 17.07 1.98 14.20
C LYS A 133 17.09 1.13 12.93
N LEU A 134 16.53 -0.08 12.97
CA LEU A 134 16.36 -0.96 11.81
C LEU A 134 15.49 -0.30 10.73
N ILE A 135 14.32 0.24 11.09
CA ILE A 135 13.45 0.95 10.13
C ILE A 135 14.21 2.11 9.46
N MET A 136 15.00 2.84 10.24
CA MET A 136 15.77 3.99 9.74
C MET A 136 17.01 3.60 8.91
N SER A 137 17.51 2.37 9.01
CA SER A 137 18.68 1.91 8.24
C SER A 137 18.34 1.49 6.82
N PHE A 138 17.05 1.30 6.51
CA PHE A 138 16.60 0.83 5.22
C PHE A 138 16.96 1.77 4.05
N PRO A 139 17.38 1.21 2.89
CA PRO A 139 17.75 1.99 1.71
C PRO A 139 16.55 2.71 1.09
N ASN A 140 16.85 3.68 0.22
CA ASN A 140 15.86 4.58 -0.36
C ASN A 140 14.69 3.86 -1.07
N PRO A 141 13.48 4.47 -1.09
CA PRO A 141 13.19 5.82 -0.62
C PRO A 141 13.14 5.87 0.92
N LYS A 142 14.08 6.61 1.51
CA LYS A 142 14.14 6.88 2.94
C LYS A 142 12.83 7.59 3.25
N PRO A 143 12.12 7.20 4.31
CA PRO A 143 11.03 8.01 4.81
C PRO A 143 11.59 9.41 5.13
N ARG A 144 11.34 10.37 4.24
CA ARG A 144 11.93 11.73 4.27
C ARG A 144 11.37 12.44 5.52
N ASN A 145 12.26 12.86 6.43
CA ASN A 145 11.97 13.48 7.75
C ASN A 145 11.11 12.65 8.71
N ILE A 146 11.68 11.58 9.28
CA ILE A 146 11.07 10.94 10.47
C ILE A 146 12.06 10.84 11.62
N GLU A 147 12.53 11.99 12.08
CA GLU A 147 13.16 12.14 13.41
C GLU A 147 12.16 11.96 14.58
N LYS A 148 10.95 11.48 14.30
CA LYS A 148 9.84 11.35 15.26
C LYS A 148 9.41 9.89 15.39
N ASP A 149 8.63 9.63 16.42
CA ASP A 149 7.99 8.34 16.66
C ASP A 149 7.27 7.82 15.40
N VAL A 150 7.56 6.57 15.04
CA VAL A 150 6.94 5.87 13.92
C VAL A 150 5.79 5.04 14.45
N LYS A 151 4.61 5.18 13.84
CA LYS A 151 3.50 4.24 14.05
C LYS A 151 3.69 3.02 13.16
N VAL A 152 3.60 1.83 13.74
CA VAL A 152 3.64 0.56 13.01
C VAL A 152 2.39 -0.26 13.31
N PHE A 153 1.94 -1.02 12.32
CA PHE A 153 0.75 -1.87 12.41
C PHE A 153 1.17 -3.32 12.18
N PRO A 154 0.63 -4.29 12.94
CA PRO A 154 0.81 -5.70 12.61
C PRO A 154 0.35 -5.96 11.17
N TRP A 155 1.17 -6.69 10.40
CA TRP A 155 0.97 -6.91 8.98
C TRP A 155 -0.41 -7.50 8.67
N LYS A 156 -0.86 -8.45 9.50
CA LYS A 156 -2.19 -9.09 9.45
C LYS A 156 -3.36 -8.10 9.46
N VAL A 157 -3.17 -6.88 9.97
CA VAL A 157 -4.23 -5.86 10.04
C VAL A 157 -4.37 -5.09 8.71
N LEU A 158 -3.36 -5.13 7.84
CA LEU A 158 -3.31 -4.36 6.61
C LEU A 158 -4.53 -4.56 5.70
N PRO A 159 -5.04 -5.77 5.41
CA PRO A 159 -6.22 -5.96 4.56
C PRO A 159 -7.46 -5.23 5.10
N TYR A 160 -7.65 -5.27 6.42
CA TYR A 160 -8.80 -4.66 7.09
C TYR A 160 -8.70 -3.13 7.06
N ALA A 161 -7.49 -2.60 7.30
CA ALA A 161 -7.22 -1.17 7.22
C ALA A 161 -7.47 -0.64 5.80
N LEU A 162 -6.95 -1.30 4.78
CA LEU A 162 -7.14 -0.92 3.38
C LEU A 162 -8.62 -0.93 2.99
N LYS A 163 -9.34 -2.04 3.25
CA LYS A 163 -10.77 -2.15 2.95
C LYS A 163 -11.61 -1.08 3.66
N LYS A 164 -11.36 -0.84 4.96
CA LYS A 164 -12.10 0.15 5.75
C LYS A 164 -11.91 1.57 5.23
N ILE A 165 -10.69 1.91 4.81
CA ILE A 165 -10.37 3.28 4.37
C ILE A 165 -10.81 3.48 2.93
N ILE A 166 -10.51 2.56 2.01
CA ILE A 166 -10.95 2.63 0.61
C ILE A 166 -12.47 2.68 0.50
N GLY A 167 -13.19 1.92 1.34
CA GLY A 167 -14.65 1.95 1.42
C GLY A 167 -15.27 3.31 1.76
N LYS A 168 -14.47 4.31 2.17
CA LYS A 168 -14.92 5.69 2.42
C LYS A 168 -14.78 6.60 1.21
N TYR A 169 -14.04 6.20 0.18
CA TYR A 169 -13.88 6.98 -1.05
C TYR A 169 -14.89 6.49 -2.08
N THR A 170 -15.63 7.42 -2.68
CA THR A 170 -16.46 7.15 -3.87
C THR A 170 -15.57 7.21 -5.11
N ALA A 171 -15.90 6.47 -6.18
CA ALA A 171 -15.18 6.62 -7.46
C ALA A 171 -15.11 8.09 -7.92
N SER A 172 -16.12 8.89 -7.59
CA SER A 172 -16.24 10.31 -7.94
C SER A 172 -15.34 11.25 -7.13
N TYR A 173 -14.71 10.80 -6.03
CA TYR A 173 -13.73 11.63 -5.32
C TYR A 173 -12.46 11.84 -6.18
N SER A 174 -12.20 10.95 -7.14
CA SER A 174 -11.10 11.10 -8.10
C SER A 174 -11.26 12.30 -9.05
N SER A 175 -12.48 12.82 -9.23
CA SER A 175 -12.75 13.94 -10.16
C SER A 175 -12.47 15.33 -9.58
N THR A 176 -12.22 15.45 -8.27
CA THR A 176 -11.97 16.75 -7.60
C THR A 176 -10.59 16.86 -6.97
N VAL A 177 -9.74 15.84 -7.07
CA VAL A 177 -8.42 15.78 -6.44
C VAL A 177 -7.34 15.50 -7.48
N SER A 178 -6.12 15.99 -7.24
CA SER A 178 -4.98 15.77 -8.11
C SER A 178 -4.71 14.27 -8.34
N VAL A 179 -4.81 13.88 -9.61
CA VAL A 179 -4.61 12.50 -10.07
C VAL A 179 -3.14 12.10 -9.88
N ASN A 180 -2.90 10.96 -9.26
CA ASN A 180 -1.56 10.40 -9.15
C ASN A 180 -1.20 9.67 -10.46
N MET A 181 -0.64 10.39 -11.44
CA MET A 181 -0.26 9.86 -12.75
C MET A 181 0.72 8.67 -12.65
N ASP A 182 1.64 8.66 -11.66
CA ASP A 182 2.59 7.57 -11.45
C ASP A 182 1.89 6.25 -11.06
N ALA A 183 0.79 6.34 -10.30
CA ALA A 183 0.00 5.18 -9.87
C ALA A 183 -0.84 4.57 -11.00
N PHE A 184 -1.11 5.31 -12.08
CA PHE A 184 -1.72 4.75 -13.29
C PHE A 184 -0.75 3.86 -14.07
N ASN A 185 0.55 4.16 -14.04
CA ASN A 185 1.57 3.35 -14.72
C ASN A 185 1.96 2.09 -13.93
N GLY A 186 1.76 2.05 -12.61
CA GLY A 186 1.94 0.86 -11.76
C GLY A 186 0.79 -0.17 -11.82
N ALA A 187 -0.11 -0.06 -12.81
CA ALA A 187 -1.34 -0.86 -12.92
C ALA A 187 -1.14 -2.31 -13.42
N TYR A 188 0.10 -2.68 -13.79
CA TYR A 188 0.37 -3.94 -14.45
C TYR A 188 1.18 -4.90 -13.58
N PRO A 189 0.80 -6.19 -13.50
CA PRO A 189 1.65 -7.21 -12.90
C PRO A 189 3.04 -7.22 -13.57
N PRO A 190 4.13 -7.53 -12.83
CA PRO A 190 5.51 -7.56 -13.32
C PRO A 190 5.74 -8.33 -14.63
N ASN A 191 4.89 -9.31 -14.96
CA ASN A 191 4.99 -10.11 -16.19
C ASN A 191 4.01 -9.70 -17.31
N SER A 192 3.45 -8.49 -17.28
CA SER A 192 2.52 -8.01 -18.33
C SER A 192 3.25 -7.33 -19.48
N GLN A 193 4.26 -7.99 -20.05
CA GLN A 193 4.72 -7.68 -21.41
C GLN A 193 4.05 -8.67 -22.36
N TYR A 194 2.74 -8.53 -22.57
CA TYR A 194 2.04 -9.23 -23.65
C TYR A 194 1.61 -8.21 -24.70
N ASN A 195 2.30 -8.25 -25.84
CA ASN A 195 1.99 -7.68 -27.16
C ASN A 195 1.43 -6.25 -27.23
N GLN A 196 2.33 -5.27 -27.34
CA GLN A 196 2.12 -4.14 -28.26
C GLN A 196 2.80 -4.47 -29.60
N GLN A 197 2.24 -5.40 -30.36
CA GLN A 197 2.56 -5.56 -31.79
C GLN A 197 1.36 -6.20 -32.50
N GLY A 198 0.81 -5.46 -33.46
CA GLY A 198 -0.31 -5.82 -34.33
C GLY A 198 -1.46 -4.82 -34.20
N GLN A 199 -1.93 -4.11 -35.23
CA GLN A 199 -1.67 -4.14 -36.67
C GLN A 199 -2.00 -2.73 -37.21
N TYR A 200 -1.08 -2.10 -37.94
CA TYR A 200 -1.45 -1.29 -39.09
C TYR A 200 -1.21 -2.18 -40.30
N THR A 201 -2.27 -2.54 -41.01
CA THR A 201 -2.18 -2.99 -42.40
C THR A 201 -3.53 -2.69 -43.04
N GLU A 202 -3.44 -1.76 -43.99
CA GLU A 202 -4.38 -1.30 -45.03
C GLU A 202 -5.78 -0.81 -44.62
#